data_AF-A0A971EY52-F1
#
_entry.id   AF-A0A971EY52-F1
#
_cell.length_a   1.000
_cell.length_b   1.000
_cell.length_c   1.000
_cell.angle_alpha   90.00
_cell.angle_beta   90.00
_cell.angle_gamma   90.00
#
_symmetry.space_group_name_H-M   'P 1'
#
loop_
_entity.id
_entity.type
_entity.pdbx_description
1 polymer ?
#
loop_
_entity_poly.entity_id
_entity_poly.type
_entity_poly.pdbx_seq_one_letter_code
_entity_poly.pdbx_strand_id
1 'polypeptide(L)'
;SYISTVLGLTAEGNAGWMYVLNDSSSWNSIKDQELVKDDYVVIYYIEDWMNCSYSTFGVDDEYETDAFNTVKLNLKHQVTDPATWEVSYEDVSGAVITIDGQKTDTVTDESGNAYLTFKDWGTHEISAEKVIDGINTISRPYAQIKVYGKGVAVNIYTKDTTYTAYMDPKGFDLSKYNVSSELEFSALHAVIRALGQNGFDAADPKIANFNKGSFISMLAGIEAVDNASWMYTVNNESSWYALNEQPLNDGDILDVYLLNDWMTDTYSFFNIMNIKAEGGEKVLLRLYRHVLDYSTWEVSIQPYSNCEITVDNLKAGYVTDSNGYVRVSFNKKGIYEISTLPKEDNISRTSVFIEVTNDKDISTDAYNDYTTVSDEYFSYVEKAVGQYILTGDQNNNLRPNDEVTKAEFLAMLIRASDLEVAGKYRKKYIDITAGHWFNGYAQTVFKYGLAAHEKGYLYPNAHITSDIAQYALSKAFESQVSLDEKQKTVFADGLSREEAIYLILSYMEAIGR
;
A
#
# COMPACT_ATOMS: atom_id res chain seq x y z
N SER A 1 15.17 -46.39 -6.73
CA SER A 1 16.60 -46.02 -6.64
C SER A 1 16.69 -44.70 -5.89
N TYR A 2 17.67 -44.55 -4.99
CA TYR A 2 17.92 -43.28 -4.30
C TYR A 2 19.07 -42.55 -5.00
N ILE A 3 19.07 -41.21 -4.94
CA ILE A 3 20.14 -40.39 -5.50
C ILE A 3 21.22 -40.26 -4.42
N SER A 4 22.39 -40.87 -4.62
CA SER A 4 23.46 -40.83 -3.60
C SER A 4 24.33 -39.58 -3.70
N THR A 5 24.56 -39.10 -4.93
CA THR A 5 25.49 -38.01 -5.21
C THR A 5 25.02 -37.23 -6.43
N VAL A 6 24.99 -35.90 -6.34
CA VAL A 6 24.76 -34.99 -7.47
C VAL A 6 25.84 -33.92 -7.43
N LEU A 7 26.47 -33.64 -8.58
CA LEU A 7 27.53 -32.62 -8.73
C LEU A 7 28.67 -32.72 -7.69
N GLY A 8 28.97 -33.94 -7.22
CA GLY A 8 30.05 -34.19 -6.26
C GLY A 8 29.67 -34.09 -4.78
N LEU A 9 28.45 -33.61 -4.46
CA LEU A 9 27.94 -33.60 -3.09
C LEU A 9 27.20 -34.92 -2.81
N THR A 10 27.70 -35.67 -1.82
CA THR A 10 27.19 -37.00 -1.45
C THR A 10 26.31 -36.90 -0.21
N ALA A 11 25.18 -37.61 -0.22
CA ALA A 11 24.29 -37.70 0.93
C ALA A 11 24.92 -38.50 2.06
N GLU A 12 24.89 -37.94 3.28
CA GLU A 12 25.43 -38.56 4.50
C GLU A 12 24.46 -38.40 5.67
N GLY A 13 24.33 -39.43 6.52
CA GLY A 13 23.47 -39.37 7.71
C GLY A 13 21.99 -39.17 7.36
N ASN A 14 21.39 -38.10 7.90
CA ASN A 14 20.02 -37.68 7.60
C ASN A 14 19.92 -36.74 6.38
N ALA A 15 21.03 -36.42 5.75
CA ALA A 15 21.00 -35.62 4.53
C ALA A 15 20.63 -36.49 3.32
N GLY A 16 20.02 -35.89 2.30
CA GLY A 16 19.54 -36.63 1.15
C GLY A 16 19.28 -35.76 -0.07
N TRP A 17 19.50 -36.36 -1.24
CA TRP A 17 19.03 -35.80 -2.50
C TRP A 17 17.61 -36.27 -2.77
N MET A 18 16.71 -35.30 -2.85
CA MET A 18 15.29 -35.49 -3.09
C MET A 18 14.91 -34.88 -4.44
N TYR A 19 13.70 -35.19 -4.91
CA TYR A 19 13.15 -34.49 -6.08
C TYR A 19 11.65 -34.25 -5.93
N VAL A 20 11.18 -33.17 -6.55
CA VAL A 20 9.76 -32.91 -6.77
C VAL A 20 9.48 -32.80 -8.27
N LEU A 21 8.25 -33.09 -8.66
CA LEU A 21 7.73 -32.91 -10.01
C LEU A 21 6.66 -31.82 -9.95
N ASN A 22 6.83 -30.72 -10.70
CA ASN A 22 5.88 -29.60 -10.72
C ASN A 22 5.53 -29.08 -9.32
N ASP A 23 6.55 -28.90 -8.46
CA ASP A 23 6.39 -28.57 -7.04
C ASP A 23 5.43 -29.50 -6.29
N SER A 24 5.40 -30.78 -6.64
CA SER A 24 4.63 -31.80 -5.92
C SER A 24 5.53 -32.98 -5.58
N SER A 25 5.34 -33.54 -4.37
CA SER A 25 6.06 -34.76 -3.99
C SER A 25 5.78 -35.86 -5.01
N SER A 26 6.85 -36.49 -5.49
CA SER A 26 6.73 -37.78 -6.13
C SER A 26 7.25 -38.87 -5.22
N TRP A 27 6.35 -39.79 -4.88
CA TRP A 27 6.68 -41.01 -4.15
C TRP A 27 7.25 -42.10 -5.08
N ASN A 28 7.25 -41.86 -6.39
CA ASN A 28 7.91 -42.76 -7.33
C ASN A 28 9.42 -42.64 -7.17
N SER A 29 10.14 -43.72 -7.44
CA SER A 29 11.57 -43.57 -7.58
C SER A 29 11.89 -42.83 -8.88
N ILE A 30 12.96 -42.03 -8.93
CA ILE A 30 13.26 -41.19 -10.09
C ILE A 30 13.37 -41.98 -11.41
N LYS A 31 13.74 -43.27 -11.37
CA LYS A 31 13.78 -44.14 -12.56
C LYS A 31 12.40 -44.56 -13.08
N ASP A 32 11.37 -44.45 -12.25
CA ASP A 32 10.00 -44.86 -12.52
C ASP A 32 9.08 -43.63 -12.70
N GLN A 33 9.61 -42.41 -12.57
CA GLN A 33 8.85 -41.19 -12.78
C GLN A 33 8.60 -40.97 -14.27
N GLU A 34 7.35 -41.06 -14.68
CA GLU A 34 6.93 -40.66 -16.02
C GLU A 34 6.86 -39.13 -16.09
N LEU A 35 7.39 -38.56 -17.18
CA LEU A 35 7.31 -37.13 -17.47
C LEU A 35 6.45 -36.93 -18.70
N VAL A 36 5.56 -35.96 -18.63
CA VAL A 36 4.79 -35.47 -19.78
C VAL A 36 5.34 -34.12 -20.25
N LYS A 37 4.86 -33.66 -21.40
CA LYS A 37 5.24 -32.37 -21.95
C LYS A 37 4.89 -31.27 -20.91
N ASP A 38 5.82 -30.33 -20.71
CA ASP A 38 5.71 -29.17 -19.81
C ASP A 38 5.90 -29.49 -18.31
N ASP A 39 6.22 -30.75 -17.96
CA ASP A 39 6.70 -31.09 -16.63
C ASP A 39 8.10 -30.50 -16.37
N TYR A 40 8.35 -30.07 -15.13
CA TYR A 40 9.69 -29.76 -14.63
C TYR A 40 10.01 -30.58 -13.37
N VAL A 41 11.27 -30.99 -13.29
CA VAL A 41 11.80 -31.75 -12.15
C VAL A 41 12.80 -30.89 -11.41
N VAL A 42 12.60 -30.79 -10.11
CA VAL A 42 13.53 -30.12 -9.21
C VAL A 42 14.25 -31.18 -8.41
N ILE A 43 15.58 -31.20 -8.49
CA ILE A 43 16.42 -32.03 -7.63
C ILE A 43 17.04 -31.10 -6.59
N TYR A 44 16.89 -31.44 -5.32
CA TYR A 44 17.31 -30.58 -4.22
C TYR A 44 17.96 -31.40 -3.11
N TYR A 45 18.85 -30.75 -2.37
CA TYR A 45 19.56 -31.34 -1.24
C TYR A 45 18.89 -30.90 0.05
N ILE A 46 18.57 -31.87 0.91
CA ILE A 46 18.14 -31.63 2.28
C ILE A 46 19.28 -32.01 3.21
N GLU A 47 19.61 -31.14 4.17
CA GLU A 47 20.61 -31.40 5.21
C GLU A 47 20.10 -32.34 6.31
N ASP A 48 18.80 -32.29 6.63
CA ASP A 48 18.16 -33.18 7.59
C ASP A 48 16.69 -33.45 7.21
N TRP A 49 16.40 -34.64 6.67
CA TRP A 49 15.06 -34.99 6.21
C TRP A 49 13.97 -34.96 7.30
N MET A 50 14.37 -34.96 8.58
CA MET A 50 13.45 -34.86 9.72
C MET A 50 13.04 -33.43 10.06
N ASN A 51 13.88 -32.45 9.73
CA ASN A 51 13.75 -31.06 10.19
C ASN A 51 13.68 -30.06 9.03
N CYS A 52 14.03 -30.48 7.81
CA CYS A 52 14.01 -29.66 6.62
C CYS A 52 12.84 -30.06 5.71
N SER A 53 12.30 -29.07 5.02
CA SER A 53 11.19 -29.24 4.08
C SER A 53 11.54 -28.64 2.73
N TYR A 54 10.96 -29.19 1.66
CA TYR A 54 10.99 -28.55 0.35
C TYR A 54 10.25 -27.22 0.43
N SER A 55 10.83 -26.15 -0.10
CA SER A 55 10.21 -24.83 -0.17
C SER A 55 10.22 -24.29 -1.58
N THR A 56 9.27 -23.43 -1.91
CA THR A 56 9.11 -22.82 -3.23
C THR A 56 8.48 -21.44 -3.10
N PHE A 57 8.81 -20.53 -4.03
CA PHE A 57 8.09 -19.27 -4.19
C PHE A 57 6.87 -19.39 -5.12
N GLY A 58 6.67 -20.57 -5.75
CA GLY A 58 5.58 -20.88 -6.66
C GLY A 58 6.07 -21.49 -7.98
N VAL A 59 5.13 -21.80 -8.87
CA VAL A 59 5.39 -22.49 -10.15
C VAL A 59 6.07 -21.59 -11.19
N ASP A 60 5.92 -20.27 -11.02
CA ASP A 60 6.52 -19.24 -11.87
C ASP A 60 7.80 -18.69 -11.21
N ASP A 61 8.81 -19.55 -11.04
CA ASP A 61 10.16 -19.20 -10.53
C ASP A 61 10.89 -18.15 -11.42
N GLU A 62 10.21 -17.51 -12.38
CA GLU A 62 10.68 -16.38 -13.18
C GLU A 62 9.66 -15.23 -13.13
N TYR A 63 10.05 -14.12 -12.48
CA TYR A 63 9.29 -12.89 -12.45
C TYR A 63 9.92 -11.85 -13.37
N GLU A 64 9.10 -10.97 -13.94
CA GLU A 64 9.54 -9.81 -14.70
C GLU A 64 8.99 -8.53 -14.07
N THR A 65 9.84 -7.51 -13.92
CA THR A 65 9.44 -6.20 -13.38
C THR A 65 10.27 -5.08 -13.99
N ASP A 66 9.75 -3.86 -13.96
CA ASP A 66 10.58 -2.67 -14.18
C ASP A 66 11.36 -2.32 -12.89
N ALA A 67 12.49 -1.64 -13.04
CA ALA A 67 13.24 -1.05 -11.94
C ALA A 67 12.33 -0.12 -11.13
N PHE A 68 12.60 -0.04 -9.84
CA PHE A 68 11.86 0.71 -8.82
C PHE A 68 10.46 0.17 -8.50
N ASN A 69 10.04 -0.94 -9.10
CA ASN A 69 8.80 -1.63 -8.72
C ASN A 69 9.04 -2.72 -7.68
N THR A 70 8.02 -2.98 -6.88
CA THR A 70 8.06 -4.05 -5.88
C THR A 70 7.44 -5.32 -6.41
N VAL A 71 8.17 -6.41 -6.26
CA VAL A 71 7.67 -7.77 -6.48
C VAL A 71 7.27 -8.37 -5.14
N LYS A 72 6.07 -8.95 -5.10
CA LYS A 72 5.62 -9.79 -3.99
C LYS A 72 6.01 -11.23 -4.29
N LEU A 73 6.73 -11.83 -3.35
CA LEU A 73 7.03 -13.27 -3.35
C LEU A 73 6.24 -13.94 -2.23
N ASN A 74 5.82 -15.18 -2.44
CA ASN A 74 5.11 -15.95 -1.43
C ASN A 74 5.85 -17.27 -1.19
N LEU A 75 6.53 -17.36 -0.05
CA LEU A 75 7.32 -18.53 0.31
C LEU A 75 6.45 -19.55 1.04
N LYS A 76 6.37 -20.74 0.48
CA LYS A 76 5.71 -21.88 1.10
C LYS A 76 6.67 -23.04 1.28
N HIS A 77 6.34 -23.91 2.22
CA HIS A 77 7.02 -25.19 2.35
C HIS A 77 6.04 -26.35 2.37
N GLN A 78 6.54 -27.49 1.91
CA GLN A 78 5.80 -28.71 1.80
C GLN A 78 5.64 -29.37 3.18
N VAL A 79 4.41 -29.76 3.48
CA VAL A 79 4.06 -30.52 4.68
C VAL A 79 3.36 -31.80 4.24
N THR A 80 3.65 -32.91 4.92
CA THR A 80 3.03 -34.21 4.64
C THR A 80 2.23 -34.64 5.87
N ASP A 81 0.95 -34.95 5.68
CA ASP A 81 0.11 -35.53 6.72
C ASP A 81 0.65 -36.93 7.07
N PRO A 82 1.03 -37.19 8.34
CA PRO A 82 1.66 -38.46 8.72
C PRO A 82 0.69 -39.66 8.71
N ALA A 83 -0.62 -39.42 8.70
CA ALA A 83 -1.65 -40.45 8.67
C ALA A 83 -2.12 -40.77 7.25
N THR A 84 -2.35 -39.75 6.43
CA THR A 84 -2.88 -39.91 5.07
C THR A 84 -1.80 -39.91 3.98
N TRP A 85 -0.60 -39.43 4.31
CA TRP A 85 0.49 -39.15 3.36
C TRP A 85 0.11 -38.10 2.30
N GLU A 86 -0.96 -37.34 2.53
CA GLU A 86 -1.34 -36.21 1.70
C GLU A 86 -0.34 -35.07 1.88
N VAL A 87 -0.06 -34.39 0.78
CA VAL A 87 0.92 -33.31 0.73
C VAL A 87 0.17 -31.99 0.60
N SER A 88 0.53 -31.04 1.45
CA SER A 88 0.02 -29.68 1.45
C SER A 88 1.18 -28.68 1.49
N TYR A 89 0.85 -27.40 1.35
CA TYR A 89 1.80 -26.30 1.44
C TYR A 89 1.37 -25.34 2.54
N GLU A 90 2.28 -25.02 3.43
CA GLU A 90 2.09 -24.05 4.51
C GLU A 90 2.96 -22.82 4.26
N ASP A 91 2.51 -21.67 4.75
CA ASP A 91 3.22 -20.40 4.62
C ASP A 91 4.47 -20.38 5.53
N VAL A 92 5.62 -20.00 4.97
CA VAL A 92 6.86 -19.95 5.74
C VAL A 92 7.05 -18.54 6.28
N SER A 93 6.68 -18.32 7.54
CA SER A 93 6.96 -17.06 8.23
C SER A 93 8.38 -17.00 8.80
N GLY A 94 8.97 -15.81 8.85
CA GLY A 94 10.25 -15.56 9.52
C GLY A 94 11.49 -15.98 8.73
N ALA A 95 11.35 -16.31 7.44
CA ALA A 95 12.49 -16.64 6.59
C ALA A 95 13.14 -15.34 6.07
N VAL A 96 14.47 -15.27 6.15
CA VAL A 96 15.26 -14.14 5.65
C VAL A 96 15.47 -14.30 4.15
N ILE A 97 15.09 -13.29 3.37
CA ILE A 97 15.31 -13.30 1.93
C ILE A 97 16.76 -12.96 1.61
N THR A 98 17.27 -13.63 0.58
CA THR A 98 18.58 -13.35 -0.02
C THR A 98 18.42 -12.95 -1.47
N ILE A 99 19.26 -12.03 -1.94
CA ILE A 99 19.34 -11.61 -3.34
C ILE A 99 20.78 -11.80 -3.78
N ASP A 100 20.99 -12.54 -4.87
CA ASP A 100 22.31 -12.88 -5.42
C ASP A 100 23.26 -13.46 -4.36
N GLY A 101 22.70 -14.28 -3.47
CA GLY A 101 23.41 -14.93 -2.35
C GLY A 101 23.69 -14.03 -1.14
N GLN A 102 23.26 -12.76 -1.14
CA GLN A 102 23.43 -11.84 -0.02
C GLN A 102 22.15 -11.72 0.81
N LYS A 103 22.28 -11.78 2.15
CA LYS A 103 21.14 -11.59 3.07
C LYS A 103 20.62 -10.16 3.01
N THR A 104 19.31 -10.03 3.04
CA THR A 104 18.60 -8.76 3.13
C THR A 104 17.98 -8.58 4.52
N ASP A 105 17.47 -7.38 4.82
CA ASP A 105 16.65 -7.13 6.01
C ASP A 105 15.18 -7.58 5.81
N THR A 106 14.83 -8.10 4.64
CA THR A 106 13.48 -8.56 4.32
C THR A 106 13.25 -9.95 4.89
N VAL A 107 12.15 -10.09 5.63
CA VAL A 107 11.70 -11.33 6.26
C VAL A 107 10.27 -11.62 5.84
N THR A 108 9.94 -12.89 5.60
CA THR A 108 8.57 -13.29 5.25
C THR A 108 7.58 -13.08 6.39
N ASP A 109 6.39 -12.56 6.06
CA ASP A 109 5.30 -12.35 7.01
C ASP A 109 4.59 -13.65 7.43
N GLU A 110 3.56 -13.55 8.27
CA GLU A 110 2.77 -14.71 8.74
C GLU A 110 2.09 -15.49 7.62
N SER A 111 1.89 -14.87 6.46
CA SER A 111 1.33 -15.48 5.25
C SER A 111 2.42 -15.82 4.23
N GLY A 112 3.70 -15.89 4.67
CA GLY A 112 4.83 -16.29 3.83
C GLY A 112 5.24 -15.22 2.81
N ASN A 113 4.67 -14.01 2.85
CA ASN A 113 4.94 -13.00 1.82
C ASN A 113 6.21 -12.22 2.13
N ALA A 114 7.00 -11.93 1.10
CA ALA A 114 8.10 -10.97 1.11
C ALA A 114 7.92 -9.95 -0.01
N TYR A 115 8.33 -8.71 0.25
CA TYR A 115 8.17 -7.59 -0.67
C TYR A 115 9.54 -7.02 -1.01
N LEU A 116 9.92 -7.05 -2.29
CA LEU A 116 11.27 -6.67 -2.75
C LEU A 116 11.17 -5.61 -3.83
N THR A 117 11.78 -4.45 -3.60
CA THR A 117 11.94 -3.41 -4.61
C THR A 117 13.30 -3.55 -5.29
N PHE A 118 13.29 -3.79 -6.60
CA PHE A 118 14.52 -3.93 -7.38
C PHE A 118 14.93 -2.59 -7.97
N LYS A 119 16.19 -2.20 -7.75
CA LYS A 119 16.72 -0.91 -8.19
C LYS A 119 17.59 -1.03 -9.44
N ASP A 120 18.26 -2.16 -9.59
CA ASP A 120 19.25 -2.40 -10.62
C ASP A 120 18.68 -3.22 -11.78
N TRP A 121 19.12 -2.91 -13.00
CA TRP A 121 18.86 -3.72 -14.17
C TRP A 121 19.53 -5.09 -14.04
N GLY A 122 18.83 -6.16 -14.44
CA GLY A 122 19.47 -7.46 -14.65
C GLY A 122 18.59 -8.64 -14.27
N THR A 123 19.22 -9.79 -14.10
CA THR A 123 18.56 -10.97 -13.55
C THR A 123 19.13 -11.20 -12.16
N HIS A 124 18.25 -11.21 -11.16
CA HIS A 124 18.58 -11.45 -9.77
C HIS A 124 18.11 -12.83 -9.35
N GLU A 125 18.96 -13.57 -8.65
CA GLU A 125 18.60 -14.83 -8.01
C GLU A 125 18.09 -14.54 -6.59
N ILE A 126 16.87 -14.96 -6.31
CA ILE A 126 16.25 -14.81 -5.01
C ILE A 126 16.26 -16.14 -4.29
N SER A 127 16.66 -16.10 -3.02
CA SER A 127 16.49 -17.24 -2.13
C SER A 127 16.01 -16.86 -0.73
N ALA A 128 15.88 -17.84 0.16
CA ALA A 128 15.49 -17.65 1.54
C ALA A 128 16.17 -18.64 2.48
N GLU A 129 16.39 -18.20 3.72
CA GLU A 129 16.92 -19.05 4.79
C GLU A 129 16.03 -18.98 6.02
N LYS A 130 15.76 -20.13 6.65
CA LYS A 130 15.05 -20.21 7.93
C LYS A 130 15.81 -21.11 8.88
N VAL A 131 16.71 -20.50 9.66
CA VAL A 131 17.59 -21.22 10.58
C VAL A 131 16.93 -21.39 11.94
N ILE A 132 16.77 -22.63 12.37
CA ILE A 132 16.29 -23.02 13.71
C ILE A 132 17.35 -23.94 14.32
N ASP A 133 17.84 -23.62 15.51
CA ASP A 133 18.89 -24.39 16.21
C ASP A 133 20.15 -24.68 15.36
N GLY A 134 20.49 -23.76 14.45
CA GLY A 134 21.66 -23.86 13.57
C GLY A 134 21.43 -24.67 12.29
N ILE A 135 20.21 -25.16 12.05
CA ILE A 135 19.84 -25.91 10.84
C ILE A 135 18.93 -25.04 9.97
N ASN A 136 19.22 -24.95 8.67
CA ASN A 136 18.28 -24.32 7.72
C ASN A 136 17.12 -25.30 7.45
N THR A 137 15.92 -24.94 7.94
CA THR A 137 14.73 -25.82 7.93
C THR A 137 13.97 -25.81 6.60
N ILE A 138 14.43 -25.04 5.63
CA ILE A 138 13.88 -24.99 4.27
C ILE A 138 14.96 -25.26 3.23
N SER A 139 14.57 -25.88 2.11
CA SER A 139 15.46 -26.19 0.99
C SER A 139 14.81 -25.79 -0.34
N ARG A 140 15.64 -25.31 -1.28
CA ARG A 140 15.27 -24.83 -2.64
C ARG A 140 14.27 -23.65 -2.68
N PRO A 141 14.33 -22.61 -1.84
CA PRO A 141 13.54 -21.42 -2.15
C PRO A 141 14.28 -20.65 -3.25
N TYR A 142 14.16 -20.97 -4.53
CA TYR A 142 14.84 -20.20 -5.59
C TYR A 142 13.85 -19.61 -6.58
N ALA A 143 13.97 -18.32 -6.85
CA ALA A 143 13.28 -17.65 -7.93
C ALA A 143 14.26 -16.75 -8.68
N GLN A 144 13.95 -16.41 -9.93
CA GLN A 144 14.68 -15.44 -10.73
C GLN A 144 13.80 -14.24 -11.00
N ILE A 145 14.35 -13.04 -10.84
CA ILE A 145 13.64 -11.80 -11.15
C ILE A 145 14.43 -11.05 -12.22
N LYS A 146 13.82 -10.90 -13.41
CA LYS A 146 14.33 -10.08 -14.50
C LYS A 146 13.80 -8.65 -14.33
N VAL A 147 14.72 -7.73 -14.12
CA VAL A 147 14.45 -6.32 -13.90
C VAL A 147 14.84 -5.53 -15.14
N TYR A 148 13.86 -4.84 -15.72
CA TYR A 148 14.01 -4.01 -16.90
C TYR A 148 14.08 -2.53 -16.52
N GLY A 149 14.76 -1.74 -17.34
CA GLY A 149 14.96 -0.32 -17.08
C GLY A 149 16.19 -0.05 -16.22
N LYS A 150 16.69 1.18 -16.35
CA LYS A 150 17.83 1.72 -15.64
C LYS A 150 17.55 3.20 -15.38
N GLY A 151 18.10 3.76 -14.32
CA GLY A 151 18.02 5.18 -14.08
C GLY A 151 18.06 5.53 -12.61
N VAL A 152 17.54 6.72 -12.32
CA VAL A 152 17.31 7.27 -11.00
C VAL A 152 15.82 7.51 -10.84
N ALA A 153 15.27 7.10 -9.71
CA ALA A 153 13.94 7.50 -9.28
C ALA A 153 14.03 8.78 -8.45
N VAL A 154 13.17 9.75 -8.72
CA VAL A 154 13.06 10.97 -7.92
C VAL A 154 11.62 11.10 -7.45
N ASN A 155 11.43 11.17 -6.14
CA ASN A 155 10.13 11.49 -5.54
C ASN A 155 10.20 12.86 -4.87
N ILE A 156 9.28 13.75 -5.23
CA ILE A 156 9.12 15.06 -4.61
C ILE A 156 7.84 15.05 -3.78
N TYR A 157 7.99 14.96 -2.47
CA TYR A 157 6.92 14.94 -1.49
C TYR A 157 6.56 16.36 -1.05
N THR A 158 5.45 16.87 -1.58
CA THR A 158 4.88 18.15 -1.16
C THR A 158 3.91 17.98 0.02
N LYS A 159 3.12 19.03 0.33
CA LYS A 159 2.15 19.00 1.44
C LYS A 159 0.99 18.02 1.19
N ASP A 160 0.60 17.81 -0.06
CA ASP A 160 -0.59 17.04 -0.45
C ASP A 160 -0.46 16.32 -1.79
N THR A 161 0.73 16.29 -2.38
CA THR A 161 0.97 15.61 -3.66
C THR A 161 2.39 15.05 -3.70
N THR A 162 2.53 13.88 -4.30
CA THR A 162 3.82 13.27 -4.60
C THR A 162 4.03 13.31 -6.10
N TYR A 163 5.18 13.85 -6.53
CA TYR A 163 5.58 13.87 -7.93
C TYR A 163 6.74 12.90 -8.12
N THR A 164 6.52 11.86 -8.93
CA THR A 164 7.54 10.85 -9.23
C THR A 164 8.07 11.05 -10.64
N ALA A 165 9.36 10.81 -10.83
CA ALA A 165 10.02 10.87 -12.12
C ALA A 165 11.12 9.81 -12.20
N TYR A 166 11.32 9.26 -13.39
CA TYR A 166 12.38 8.31 -13.68
C TYR A 166 13.26 8.87 -14.80
N MET A 167 14.58 8.71 -14.68
CA MET A 167 15.51 9.30 -15.64
C MET A 167 16.85 8.60 -15.70
N ASP A 168 17.48 8.59 -16.88
CA ASP A 168 18.89 8.24 -16.99
C ASP A 168 19.76 9.26 -16.21
N PRO A 169 20.81 8.81 -15.50
CA PRO A 169 21.71 9.68 -14.73
C PRO A 169 22.68 10.45 -15.64
N LYS A 170 22.14 11.36 -16.46
CA LYS A 170 22.88 12.16 -17.43
C LYS A 170 22.69 13.65 -17.18
N GLY A 171 23.80 14.39 -17.04
CA GLY A 171 23.82 15.83 -16.82
C GLY A 171 23.26 16.69 -17.95
N PHE A 172 23.11 17.98 -17.65
CA PHE A 172 22.82 19.05 -18.60
C PHE A 172 23.30 20.39 -18.04
N ASP A 173 23.41 21.42 -18.89
CA ASP A 173 23.85 22.74 -18.43
C ASP A 173 22.86 23.37 -17.45
N LEU A 174 23.35 23.66 -16.24
CA LEU A 174 22.59 24.25 -15.15
C LEU A 174 22.55 25.78 -15.18
N SER A 175 23.28 26.42 -16.09
CA SER A 175 23.39 27.89 -16.16
C SER A 175 22.04 28.61 -16.26
N LYS A 176 21.06 28.01 -16.96
CA LYS A 176 19.68 28.51 -17.08
C LYS A 176 18.99 28.72 -15.71
N TYR A 177 19.40 27.95 -14.71
CA TYR A 177 18.81 27.95 -13.37
C TYR A 177 19.64 28.77 -12.36
N ASN A 178 20.66 29.50 -12.83
CA ASN A 178 21.58 30.29 -12.01
C ASN A 178 22.29 29.46 -10.93
N VAL A 179 22.62 28.22 -11.28
CA VAL A 179 23.34 27.24 -10.45
C VAL A 179 24.43 26.56 -11.29
N SER A 180 25.42 25.97 -10.63
CA SER A 180 26.47 25.17 -11.25
C SER A 180 26.73 23.90 -10.45
N SER A 181 27.28 22.88 -11.08
CA SER A 181 27.72 21.64 -10.45
C SER A 181 29.01 21.20 -11.11
N GLU A 182 29.96 20.71 -10.31
CA GLU A 182 31.20 20.08 -10.80
C GLU A 182 30.98 18.60 -11.16
N LEU A 183 29.79 18.05 -10.86
CA LEU A 183 29.42 16.68 -11.13
C LEU A 183 28.74 16.54 -12.49
N GLU A 184 28.99 15.42 -13.16
CA GLU A 184 28.29 15.10 -14.41
C GLU A 184 26.78 14.91 -14.17
N PHE A 185 26.39 14.24 -13.09
CA PHE A 185 24.99 14.12 -12.68
C PHE A 185 24.89 14.20 -11.17
N SER A 186 24.09 15.13 -10.68
CA SER A 186 23.90 15.40 -9.25
C SER A 186 22.43 15.39 -8.89
N ALA A 187 22.13 15.34 -7.60
CA ALA A 187 20.76 15.42 -7.11
C ALA A 187 20.02 16.66 -7.65
N LEU A 188 20.71 17.80 -7.82
CA LEU A 188 20.11 18.99 -8.42
C LEU A 188 19.66 18.78 -9.88
N HIS A 189 20.47 18.10 -10.70
CA HIS A 189 20.07 17.76 -12.07
C HIS A 189 18.80 16.89 -12.07
N ALA A 190 18.75 15.91 -11.17
CA ALA A 190 17.63 14.99 -11.05
C ALA A 190 16.35 15.72 -10.62
N VAL A 191 16.41 16.59 -9.61
CA VAL A 191 15.27 17.41 -9.15
C VAL A 191 14.73 18.32 -10.25
N ILE A 192 15.60 19.02 -10.97
CA ILE A 192 15.17 19.91 -12.07
C ILE A 192 14.48 19.12 -13.19
N ARG A 193 15.01 17.93 -13.53
CA ARG A 193 14.39 17.06 -14.54
C ARG A 193 13.06 16.50 -14.05
N ALA A 194 12.97 16.10 -12.79
CA ALA A 194 11.73 15.61 -12.17
C ALA A 194 10.62 16.67 -12.22
N LEU A 195 10.95 17.92 -11.90
CA LEU A 195 10.04 19.06 -12.06
C LEU A 195 9.56 19.19 -13.52
N GLY A 196 10.49 19.19 -14.47
CA GLY A 196 10.17 19.31 -15.90
C GLY A 196 9.26 18.19 -16.42
N GLN A 197 9.51 16.93 -16.04
CA GLN A 197 8.67 15.78 -16.40
C GLN A 197 7.26 15.89 -15.80
N ASN A 198 7.14 16.51 -14.62
CA ASN A 198 5.87 16.77 -13.96
C ASN A 198 5.24 18.12 -14.35
N GLY A 199 5.70 18.75 -15.45
CA GLY A 199 5.08 19.94 -16.04
C GLY A 199 5.46 21.27 -15.37
N PHE A 200 6.43 21.28 -14.47
CA PHE A 200 6.92 22.48 -13.80
C PHE A 200 8.10 23.12 -14.53
N ASP A 201 8.11 24.44 -14.67
CA ASP A 201 9.30 25.18 -15.12
C ASP A 201 10.20 25.51 -13.92
N ALA A 202 11.24 24.71 -13.72
CA ALA A 202 12.21 24.92 -12.64
C ALA A 202 13.02 26.23 -12.76
N ALA A 203 12.93 26.96 -13.88
CA ALA A 203 13.55 28.28 -14.02
C ALA A 203 12.63 29.42 -13.52
N ASP A 204 11.34 29.16 -13.29
CA ASP A 204 10.43 30.13 -12.69
C ASP A 204 10.70 30.21 -11.17
N PRO A 205 11.10 31.36 -10.61
CA PRO A 205 11.37 31.51 -9.18
C PRO A 205 10.12 31.32 -8.30
N LYS A 206 8.91 31.34 -8.88
CA LYS A 206 7.67 30.97 -8.17
C LYS A 206 7.46 29.46 -8.08
N ILE A 207 8.20 28.68 -8.86
CA ILE A 207 8.10 27.22 -8.93
C ILE A 207 9.27 26.57 -8.20
N ALA A 208 10.50 27.06 -8.43
CA ALA A 208 11.69 26.51 -7.78
C ALA A 208 12.74 27.59 -7.47
N ASN A 209 13.44 27.43 -6.34
CA ASN A 209 14.60 28.23 -5.98
C ASN A 209 15.61 27.37 -5.22
N PHE A 210 16.77 27.18 -5.84
CA PHE A 210 17.84 26.28 -5.36
C PHE A 210 19.00 27.03 -4.67
N ASN A 211 18.88 28.36 -4.44
CA ASN A 211 19.88 29.17 -3.74
C ASN A 211 21.34 28.90 -4.18
N LYS A 212 21.62 29.02 -5.49
CA LYS A 212 22.93 28.73 -6.11
C LYS A 212 23.40 27.26 -5.97
N GLY A 213 22.48 26.33 -5.70
CA GLY A 213 22.73 24.90 -5.52
C GLY A 213 22.81 24.45 -4.06
N SER A 214 22.90 25.39 -3.11
CA SER A 214 23.16 25.09 -1.69
C SER A 214 21.99 24.42 -0.97
N PHE A 215 20.78 24.99 -1.04
CA PHE A 215 19.57 24.46 -0.41
C PHE A 215 18.32 24.93 -1.18
N ILE A 216 17.20 24.24 -0.96
CA ILE A 216 15.93 24.53 -1.61
C ILE A 216 15.08 25.42 -0.71
N SER A 217 14.66 26.60 -1.19
CA SER A 217 13.69 27.45 -0.49
C SER A 217 12.30 27.43 -1.13
N MET A 218 12.20 27.01 -2.39
CA MET A 218 10.95 26.88 -3.14
C MET A 218 11.05 25.63 -4.02
N LEU A 219 10.02 24.78 -4.03
CA LEU A 219 9.95 23.61 -4.89
C LEU A 219 8.50 23.27 -5.23
N ALA A 220 8.23 22.96 -6.50
CA ALA A 220 6.89 22.68 -7.02
C ALA A 220 5.84 23.74 -6.60
N GLY A 221 6.26 25.02 -6.52
CA GLY A 221 5.40 26.12 -6.11
C GLY A 221 5.14 26.27 -4.61
N ILE A 222 5.88 25.52 -3.77
CA ILE A 222 5.75 25.55 -2.32
C ILE A 222 7.02 26.09 -1.67
N GLU A 223 6.85 27.23 -0.99
CA GLU A 223 7.89 27.88 -0.23
C GLU A 223 8.07 27.21 1.14
N ALA A 224 9.33 26.99 1.52
CA ALA A 224 9.70 26.68 2.89
C ALA A 224 9.72 28.01 3.67
N VAL A 225 8.75 28.19 4.57
CA VAL A 225 8.58 29.39 5.39
C VAL A 225 8.81 29.07 6.86
N ASP A 226 9.16 30.08 7.64
CA ASP A 226 9.43 29.96 9.08
C ASP A 226 10.48 28.88 9.38
N ASN A 227 10.09 27.80 10.06
CA ASN A 227 10.96 26.67 10.40
C ASN A 227 10.78 25.47 9.45
N ALA A 228 10.07 25.61 8.33
CA ALA A 228 10.00 24.55 7.34
C ALA A 228 11.31 24.45 6.56
N SER A 229 11.66 23.24 6.10
CA SER A 229 12.84 23.01 5.28
C SER A 229 12.59 21.93 4.24
N TRP A 230 13.09 22.16 3.03
CA TRP A 230 13.21 21.13 2.01
C TRP A 230 14.50 20.34 2.24
N MET A 231 14.36 19.04 2.41
CA MET A 231 15.43 18.10 2.69
C MET A 231 15.41 16.99 1.64
N TYR A 232 16.45 16.15 1.62
CA TYR A 232 16.46 14.98 0.76
C TYR A 232 17.23 13.81 1.39
N THR A 233 16.92 12.60 0.91
CA THR A 233 17.72 11.39 1.14
C THR A 233 18.08 10.74 -0.19
N VAL A 234 19.16 9.96 -0.18
CA VAL A 234 19.49 9.05 -1.29
C VAL A 234 19.39 7.63 -0.73
N ASN A 235 18.54 6.79 -1.34
CA ASN A 235 18.27 5.44 -0.88
C ASN A 235 17.85 5.36 0.61
N ASN A 236 17.05 6.33 1.07
CA ASN A 236 16.66 6.51 2.47
C ASN A 236 17.80 6.84 3.45
N GLU A 237 19.01 7.11 2.96
CA GLU A 237 20.13 7.57 3.77
C GLU A 237 20.20 9.10 3.73
N SER A 238 20.37 9.72 4.91
CA SER A 238 20.54 11.17 5.00
C SER A 238 21.82 11.60 4.31
N SER A 239 21.75 12.67 3.54
CA SER A 239 22.93 13.33 2.99
C SER A 239 23.08 14.74 3.54
N TRP A 240 24.34 15.10 3.80
CA TRP A 240 24.73 16.44 4.23
C TRP A 240 25.35 17.28 3.09
N TYR A 241 25.44 16.72 1.89
CA TYR A 241 25.92 17.45 0.72
C TYR A 241 24.88 18.45 0.23
N ALA A 242 25.33 19.55 -0.39
CA ALA A 242 24.44 20.38 -1.20
C ALA A 242 23.91 19.57 -2.40
N LEU A 243 22.73 19.92 -2.92
CA LEU A 243 22.12 19.15 -4.02
C LEU A 243 22.99 19.11 -5.28
N ASN A 244 23.74 20.17 -5.55
CA ASN A 244 24.67 20.24 -6.69
C ASN A 244 25.99 19.51 -6.43
N GLU A 245 26.22 19.00 -5.22
CA GLU A 245 27.41 18.28 -4.77
C GLU A 245 27.14 16.82 -4.42
N GLN A 246 25.88 16.40 -4.35
CA GLN A 246 25.49 15.00 -4.17
C GLN A 246 25.50 14.28 -5.52
N PRO A 247 26.42 13.33 -5.78
CA PRO A 247 26.34 12.48 -6.96
C PRO A 247 25.17 11.51 -6.85
N LEU A 248 24.59 11.16 -8.00
CA LEU A 248 23.62 10.09 -8.14
C LEU A 248 24.07 9.10 -9.22
N ASN A 249 23.87 7.83 -8.95
CA ASN A 249 24.21 6.70 -9.79
C ASN A 249 22.95 6.00 -10.28
N ASP A 250 23.13 5.16 -11.29
CA ASP A 250 22.09 4.22 -11.72
C ASP A 250 21.63 3.37 -10.53
N GLY A 251 20.32 3.18 -10.37
CA GLY A 251 19.68 2.49 -9.24
C GLY A 251 19.36 3.40 -8.04
N ASP A 252 19.84 4.64 -7.99
CA ASP A 252 19.56 5.51 -6.84
C ASP A 252 18.11 5.99 -6.80
N ILE A 253 17.56 6.04 -5.58
CA ILE A 253 16.28 6.69 -5.27
C ILE A 253 16.58 7.99 -4.54
N LEU A 254 16.16 9.12 -5.10
CA LEU A 254 16.24 10.45 -4.48
C LEU A 254 14.87 10.86 -3.97
N ASP A 255 14.71 10.88 -2.65
CA ASP A 255 13.50 11.36 -2.00
C ASP A 255 13.71 12.80 -1.51
N VAL A 256 12.98 13.75 -2.09
CA VAL A 256 12.98 15.17 -1.70
C VAL A 256 11.69 15.48 -0.97
N TYR A 257 11.78 15.97 0.25
CA TYR A 257 10.62 16.11 1.13
C TYR A 257 10.63 17.42 1.90
N LEU A 258 9.43 17.89 2.21
CA LEU A 258 9.22 19.06 3.06
C LEU A 258 9.02 18.63 4.52
N LEU A 259 9.87 19.14 5.40
CA LEU A 259 9.61 19.20 6.84
C LEU A 259 8.86 20.49 7.14
N ASN A 260 7.75 20.42 7.89
CA ASN A 260 7.01 21.62 8.29
C ASN A 260 7.73 22.35 9.43
N ASP A 261 8.47 21.61 10.25
CA ASP A 261 9.38 22.12 11.25
C ASP A 261 10.66 21.26 11.25
N TRP A 262 11.78 21.80 10.76
CA TRP A 262 13.03 21.04 10.63
C TRP A 262 13.65 20.62 11.97
N MET A 263 13.19 21.19 13.09
CA MET A 263 13.68 20.85 14.42
C MET A 263 12.89 19.69 15.05
N THR A 264 11.61 19.53 14.69
CA THR A 264 10.73 18.53 15.32
C THR A 264 10.27 17.44 14.38
N ASP A 265 10.18 17.75 13.09
CA ASP A 265 9.76 16.79 12.08
C ASP A 265 10.95 15.95 11.64
N THR A 266 10.69 14.70 11.27
CA THR A 266 11.71 13.80 10.77
C THR A 266 11.33 13.18 9.42
N TYR A 267 12.31 12.74 8.65
CA TYR A 267 12.06 11.97 7.45
C TYR A 267 11.34 10.66 7.78
N SER A 268 10.32 10.32 7.00
CA SER A 268 9.64 9.04 7.05
C SER A 268 9.54 8.43 5.66
N PHE A 269 9.53 7.10 5.59
CA PHE A 269 9.44 6.37 4.34
C PHE A 269 8.84 4.98 4.57
N PHE A 270 8.15 4.46 3.57
CA PHE A 270 7.69 3.07 3.57
C PHE A 270 8.78 2.14 3.03
N ASN A 271 8.73 0.87 3.42
CA ASN A 271 9.63 -0.17 2.93
C ASN A 271 9.59 -0.40 1.42
N ILE A 272 8.52 0.04 0.75
CA ILE A 272 8.28 -0.11 -0.69
C ILE A 272 7.71 1.19 -1.27
N MET A 273 7.81 1.39 -2.59
CA MET A 273 7.28 2.59 -3.27
C MET A 273 5.98 2.35 -4.03
N ASN A 274 5.85 1.16 -4.63
CA ASN A 274 4.67 0.78 -5.38
C ASN A 274 4.52 -0.74 -5.38
N ILE A 275 3.32 -1.23 -5.65
CA ILE A 275 3.05 -2.66 -5.77
C ILE A 275 1.75 -2.91 -6.54
N LYS A 276 1.69 -4.03 -7.27
CA LYS A 276 0.44 -4.56 -7.83
C LYS A 276 -0.19 -5.56 -6.87
N ALA A 277 -1.50 -5.48 -6.70
CA ALA A 277 -2.27 -6.39 -5.86
C ALA A 277 -3.57 -6.80 -6.56
N GLU A 278 -4.11 -7.96 -6.22
CA GLU A 278 -5.46 -8.34 -6.60
C GLU A 278 -6.51 -7.67 -5.70
N GLY A 279 -7.77 -7.63 -6.16
CA GLY A 279 -8.85 -7.13 -5.33
C GLY A 279 -8.92 -7.87 -3.99
N GLY A 280 -8.97 -7.12 -2.90
CA GLY A 280 -9.04 -7.62 -1.52
C GLY A 280 -7.81 -8.40 -1.05
N GLU A 281 -6.72 -8.33 -1.79
CA GLU A 281 -5.43 -8.79 -1.33
C GLU A 281 -4.92 -7.86 -0.22
N LYS A 282 -4.44 -8.46 0.87
CA LYS A 282 -3.83 -7.71 1.97
C LYS A 282 -2.37 -7.42 1.62
N VAL A 283 -2.04 -6.14 1.56
CA VAL A 283 -0.67 -5.65 1.39
C VAL A 283 -0.15 -5.20 2.75
N LEU A 284 1.00 -5.74 3.16
CA LEU A 284 1.70 -5.35 4.37
C LEU A 284 2.70 -4.24 4.04
N LEU A 285 2.51 -3.07 4.63
CA LEU A 285 3.43 -1.95 4.55
C LEU A 285 4.10 -1.75 5.91
N ARG A 286 5.34 -1.26 5.90
CA ARG A 286 6.06 -0.85 7.11
C ARG A 286 6.57 0.56 6.96
N LEU A 287 6.17 1.42 7.88
CA LEU A 287 6.60 2.81 7.95
C LEU A 287 7.82 2.94 8.87
N TYR A 288 8.83 3.65 8.39
CA TYR A 288 10.02 4.01 9.12
C TYR A 288 10.12 5.51 9.29
N ARG A 289 10.94 5.93 10.25
CA ARG A 289 11.40 7.30 10.40
C ARG A 289 12.88 7.35 10.70
N HIS A 290 13.50 8.47 10.36
CA HIS A 290 14.80 8.85 10.86
C HIS A 290 14.70 9.32 12.31
N VAL A 291 15.76 9.10 13.08
CA VAL A 291 15.93 9.63 14.43
C VAL A 291 17.38 10.13 14.53
N LEU A 292 17.53 11.45 14.65
CA LEU A 292 18.81 12.12 14.79
C LEU A 292 19.23 12.16 16.27
N ASP A 293 20.42 11.66 16.57
CA ASP A 293 21.07 11.88 17.86
C ASP A 293 21.82 13.22 17.81
N TYR A 294 21.34 14.23 18.55
CA TYR A 294 21.95 15.57 18.56
C TYR A 294 23.34 15.63 19.22
N SER A 295 23.77 14.58 19.92
CA SER A 295 25.09 14.50 20.54
C SER A 295 26.14 13.96 19.58
N THR A 296 25.79 12.98 18.75
CA THR A 296 26.70 12.34 17.79
C THR A 296 26.49 12.80 16.35
N TRP A 297 25.35 13.43 16.06
CA TRP A 297 24.85 13.75 14.72
C TRP A 297 24.60 12.52 13.83
N GLU A 298 24.49 11.34 14.45
CA GLU A 298 24.17 10.10 13.74
C GLU A 298 22.66 9.98 13.54
N VAL A 299 22.26 9.48 12.37
CA VAL A 299 20.87 9.19 12.04
C VAL A 299 20.66 7.69 12.15
N SER A 300 19.67 7.30 12.96
CA SER A 300 19.18 5.92 13.02
C SER A 300 17.83 5.80 12.34
N ILE A 301 17.54 4.63 11.78
CA ILE A 301 16.23 4.31 11.20
C ILE A 301 15.45 3.49 12.21
N GLN A 302 14.25 3.95 12.56
CA GLN A 302 13.37 3.27 13.51
C GLN A 302 11.99 3.07 12.91
N PRO A 303 11.27 1.99 13.25
CA PRO A 303 9.88 1.85 12.86
C PRO A 303 9.04 2.99 13.44
N TYR A 304 8.04 3.45 12.70
CA TYR A 304 7.18 4.53 13.17
C TYR A 304 5.79 4.05 13.55
N SER A 305 5.52 4.01 14.85
CA SER A 305 4.28 3.51 15.44
C SER A 305 3.22 4.59 15.65
N ASN A 306 1.95 4.19 15.70
CA ASN A 306 0.80 5.05 15.96
C ASN A 306 0.63 6.22 14.97
N CYS A 307 1.29 6.15 13.82
CA CYS A 307 1.08 7.07 12.71
C CYS A 307 -0.19 6.69 11.97
N GLU A 308 -1.08 7.67 11.80
CA GLU A 308 -2.33 7.49 11.05
C GLU A 308 -2.06 7.66 9.55
N ILE A 309 -2.65 6.76 8.77
CA ILE A 309 -2.42 6.64 7.34
C ILE A 309 -3.62 7.17 6.56
N THR A 310 -3.30 7.83 5.45
CA THR A 310 -4.27 8.27 4.45
C THR A 310 -4.29 7.36 3.25
N VAL A 311 -5.48 7.23 2.66
CA VAL A 311 -5.70 6.67 1.32
C VAL A 311 -6.23 7.81 0.47
N ASP A 312 -5.55 8.13 -0.63
CA ASP A 312 -5.88 9.23 -1.54
C ASP A 312 -6.10 10.56 -0.79
N ASN A 313 -5.20 10.84 0.16
CA ASN A 313 -5.23 12.02 1.06
C ASN A 313 -6.39 12.07 2.05
N LEU A 314 -7.15 10.98 2.21
CA LEU A 314 -8.23 10.86 3.18
C LEU A 314 -7.82 9.92 4.30
N LYS A 315 -8.11 10.31 5.55
CA LYS A 315 -7.95 9.41 6.70
C LYS A 315 -8.79 8.16 6.49
N ALA A 316 -8.14 7.01 6.60
CA ALA A 316 -8.74 5.72 6.28
C ALA A 316 -8.83 4.78 7.50
N GLY A 317 -8.53 5.28 8.71
CA GLY A 317 -8.59 4.50 9.96
C GLY A 317 -7.44 3.50 10.12
N TYR A 318 -6.54 3.43 9.15
CA TYR A 318 -5.31 2.66 9.25
C TYR A 318 -4.31 3.37 10.15
N VAL A 319 -3.80 2.64 11.14
CA VAL A 319 -2.78 3.14 12.07
C VAL A 319 -1.67 2.11 12.16
N THR A 320 -0.43 2.58 12.11
CA THR A 320 0.75 1.71 12.24
C THR A 320 0.87 1.13 13.66
N ASP A 321 1.23 -0.15 13.74
CA ASP A 321 1.46 -0.83 15.02
C ASP A 321 2.80 -0.40 15.68
N SER A 322 3.15 -1.00 16.82
CA SER A 322 4.39 -0.68 17.55
C SER A 322 5.67 -0.94 16.75
N ASN A 323 5.60 -1.75 15.70
CA ASN A 323 6.71 -2.11 14.81
C ASN A 323 6.62 -1.40 13.46
N GLY A 324 5.75 -0.39 13.34
CA GLY A 324 5.54 0.41 12.14
C GLY A 324 4.73 -0.28 11.04
N TYR A 325 4.15 -1.45 11.30
CA TYR A 325 3.39 -2.18 10.28
C TYR A 325 1.95 -1.68 10.15
N VAL A 326 1.44 -1.71 8.93
CA VAL A 326 0.04 -1.49 8.62
C VAL A 326 -0.38 -2.41 7.48
N ARG A 327 -1.55 -3.05 7.62
CA ARG A 327 -2.14 -3.90 6.58
C ARG A 327 -3.26 -3.15 5.89
N VAL A 328 -3.12 -2.95 4.59
CA VAL A 328 -4.12 -2.30 3.75
C VAL A 328 -4.66 -3.29 2.72
N SER A 329 -5.90 -3.11 2.31
CA SER A 329 -6.55 -3.95 1.31
C SER A 329 -7.60 -3.13 0.59
N PHE A 330 -7.65 -3.28 -0.73
CA PHE A 330 -8.56 -2.56 -1.60
C PHE A 330 -9.17 -3.54 -2.56
N ASN A 331 -10.47 -3.43 -2.76
CA ASN A 331 -11.20 -4.41 -3.57
C ASN A 331 -11.66 -3.87 -4.91
N LYS A 332 -11.64 -2.55 -5.10
CA LYS A 332 -11.93 -1.95 -6.40
C LYS A 332 -10.64 -1.79 -7.17
N LYS A 333 -10.68 -2.11 -8.45
CA LYS A 333 -9.61 -1.85 -9.39
C LYS A 333 -9.32 -0.34 -9.41
N GLY A 334 -8.06 0.01 -9.28
CA GLY A 334 -7.63 1.40 -9.20
C GLY A 334 -6.22 1.53 -8.69
N ILE A 335 -5.71 2.76 -8.69
CA ILE A 335 -4.44 3.11 -8.08
C ILE A 335 -4.76 3.89 -6.82
N TYR A 336 -4.29 3.39 -5.68
CA TYR A 336 -4.48 3.99 -4.37
C TYR A 336 -3.16 4.56 -3.87
N GLU A 337 -3.15 5.83 -3.48
CA GLU A 337 -2.01 6.45 -2.80
C GLU A 337 -2.14 6.27 -1.29
N ILE A 338 -1.22 5.53 -0.70
CA ILE A 338 -1.08 5.38 0.76
C ILE A 338 -0.04 6.37 1.25
N SER A 339 -0.41 7.27 2.17
CA SER A 339 0.49 8.34 2.62
C SER A 339 0.35 8.65 4.10
N THR A 340 1.35 9.32 4.66
CA THR A 340 1.36 9.83 6.04
C THR A 340 0.64 11.18 6.21
N LEU A 341 0.45 11.62 7.46
CA LEU A 341 -0.12 12.92 7.86
C LEU A 341 0.93 13.84 8.52
N PRO A 342 1.83 14.48 7.73
CA PRO A 342 2.99 15.23 8.25
C PRO A 342 2.72 16.21 9.40
N LYS A 343 1.61 16.94 9.32
CA LYS A 343 1.25 17.98 10.29
C LYS A 343 0.73 17.44 11.62
N GLU A 344 0.23 16.21 11.62
CA GLU A 344 -0.34 15.58 12.81
C GLU A 344 0.71 14.66 13.47
N ASP A 345 1.64 14.12 12.67
CA ASP A 345 2.60 13.11 13.09
C ASP A 345 4.06 13.60 13.17
N ASN A 346 4.37 14.89 13.03
CA ASN A 346 5.75 15.43 13.04
C ASN A 346 6.72 14.61 12.16
N ILE A 347 6.32 14.33 10.92
CA ILE A 347 7.13 13.58 9.95
C ILE A 347 7.01 14.20 8.56
N SER A 348 7.91 13.84 7.64
CA SER A 348 7.75 14.15 6.22
C SER A 348 6.57 13.40 5.62
N ARG A 349 6.06 13.90 4.50
CA ARG A 349 5.17 13.11 3.64
C ARG A 349 5.99 11.98 3.00
N THR A 350 5.38 10.83 2.85
CA THR A 350 5.84 9.73 2.00
C THR A 350 4.63 9.03 1.40
N SER A 351 4.81 8.36 0.26
CA SER A 351 3.71 7.70 -0.46
C SER A 351 4.10 6.30 -0.94
N VAL A 352 3.13 5.38 -0.90
CA VAL A 352 3.14 4.10 -1.63
C VAL A 352 1.98 4.10 -2.59
N PHE A 353 2.20 3.61 -3.82
CA PHE A 353 1.14 3.43 -4.81
C PHE A 353 0.77 1.95 -4.93
N ILE A 354 -0.49 1.62 -4.63
CA ILE A 354 -1.01 0.25 -4.78
C ILE A 354 -1.91 0.21 -6.00
N GLU A 355 -1.48 -0.49 -7.05
CA GLU A 355 -2.31 -0.78 -8.22
C GLU A 355 -3.11 -2.07 -7.97
N VAL A 356 -4.40 -1.91 -7.70
CA VAL A 356 -5.34 -3.02 -7.66
C VAL A 356 -5.74 -3.38 -9.08
N THR A 357 -5.43 -4.61 -9.48
CA THR A 357 -5.51 -5.04 -10.89
C THR A 357 -6.90 -5.51 -11.30
N ASN A 358 -7.73 -5.95 -10.34
CA ASN A 358 -9.08 -6.46 -10.56
C ASN A 358 -10.02 -6.07 -9.42
N ASP A 359 -11.32 -6.00 -9.73
CA ASP A 359 -12.34 -5.92 -8.69
C ASP A 359 -12.45 -7.29 -8.00
N LYS A 360 -12.53 -7.30 -6.67
CA LYS A 360 -13.05 -8.43 -5.92
C LYS A 360 -14.44 -8.09 -5.47
N ASP A 361 -15.37 -9.03 -5.60
CA ASP A 361 -16.67 -8.92 -4.96
C ASP A 361 -16.57 -9.40 -3.51
N ILE A 362 -17.09 -8.63 -2.56
CA ILE A 362 -17.24 -9.09 -1.16
C ILE A 362 -18.64 -9.65 -0.97
N SER A 363 -18.71 -10.81 -0.31
CA SER A 363 -19.96 -11.37 0.22
C SER A 363 -20.17 -10.94 1.67
N THR A 364 -21.43 -10.84 2.09
CA THR A 364 -21.83 -10.57 3.48
C THR A 364 -21.22 -11.55 4.47
N ASP A 365 -20.96 -12.79 4.07
CA ASP A 365 -20.41 -13.85 4.93
C ASP A 365 -18.98 -13.54 5.43
N ALA A 366 -18.34 -12.52 4.86
CA ALA A 366 -17.07 -11.99 5.33
C ALA A 366 -17.18 -11.23 6.67
N TYR A 367 -18.38 -10.85 7.12
CA TYR A 367 -18.60 -10.07 8.34
C TYR A 367 -19.08 -10.95 9.50
N ASN A 368 -18.69 -10.61 10.73
CA ASN A 368 -18.95 -11.47 11.90
C ASN A 368 -20.45 -11.57 12.26
N ASP A 369 -21.23 -10.54 11.95
CA ASP A 369 -22.64 -10.36 12.34
C ASP A 369 -23.59 -10.41 11.15
N TYR A 370 -23.16 -10.94 10.00
CA TYR A 370 -23.99 -11.01 8.79
C TYR A 370 -25.31 -11.76 8.99
N THR A 371 -25.33 -12.74 9.89
CA THR A 371 -26.54 -13.50 10.24
C THR A 371 -27.57 -12.68 11.02
N THR A 372 -27.21 -11.45 11.45
CA THR A 372 -28.12 -10.53 12.16
C THR A 372 -28.85 -9.58 11.21
N VAL A 373 -28.54 -9.62 9.91
CA VAL A 373 -29.27 -8.91 8.87
C VAL A 373 -30.64 -9.53 8.71
N SER A 374 -31.68 -8.72 8.70
CA SER A 374 -33.05 -9.19 8.52
C SER A 374 -33.28 -9.74 7.11
N ASP A 375 -34.03 -10.85 6.99
CA ASP A 375 -34.36 -11.49 5.70
C ASP A 375 -34.91 -10.50 4.65
N GLU A 376 -35.69 -9.50 5.10
CA GLU A 376 -36.28 -8.47 4.24
C GLU A 376 -35.22 -7.58 3.56
N TYR A 377 -34.11 -7.29 4.24
CA TYR A 377 -33.07 -6.38 3.76
C TYR A 377 -31.82 -7.11 3.25
N PHE A 378 -31.74 -8.42 3.43
CA PHE A 378 -30.56 -9.23 3.11
C PHE A 378 -30.03 -8.99 1.69
N SER A 379 -30.89 -9.06 0.66
CA SER A 379 -30.46 -8.85 -0.73
C SER A 379 -29.91 -7.45 -1.01
N TYR A 380 -30.44 -6.42 -0.34
CA TYR A 380 -29.94 -5.05 -0.44
C TYR A 380 -28.60 -4.89 0.28
N VAL A 381 -28.47 -5.50 1.46
CA VAL A 381 -27.21 -5.50 2.23
C VAL A 381 -26.12 -6.27 1.47
N GLU A 382 -26.44 -7.43 0.89
CA GLU A 382 -25.53 -8.22 0.05
C GLU A 382 -25.03 -7.41 -1.16
N LYS A 383 -25.96 -6.77 -1.88
CA LYS A 383 -25.60 -5.88 -2.99
C LYS A 383 -24.75 -4.69 -2.55
N ALA A 384 -25.09 -4.04 -1.43
CA ALA A 384 -24.35 -2.90 -0.90
C ALA A 384 -22.94 -3.27 -0.44
N VAL A 385 -22.77 -4.45 0.14
CA VAL A 385 -21.47 -4.99 0.53
C VAL A 385 -20.63 -5.29 -0.71
N GLY A 386 -21.18 -6.00 -1.70
CA GLY A 386 -20.49 -6.29 -2.96
C GLY A 386 -20.11 -5.03 -3.75
N GLN A 387 -20.88 -3.95 -3.59
CA GLN A 387 -20.64 -2.65 -4.21
C GLN A 387 -19.87 -1.64 -3.33
N TYR A 388 -19.39 -2.04 -2.15
CA TYR A 388 -18.65 -1.17 -1.21
C TYR A 388 -19.42 0.03 -0.68
N ILE A 389 -20.74 0.04 -0.83
CA ILE A 389 -21.62 1.06 -0.26
C ILE A 389 -21.62 0.91 1.26
N LEU A 390 -21.84 -0.33 1.73
CA LEU A 390 -21.76 -0.71 3.13
C LEU A 390 -20.40 -1.31 3.45
N THR A 391 -19.77 -0.84 4.52
CA THR A 391 -18.50 -1.36 5.03
C THR A 391 -18.64 -1.62 6.53
N GLY A 392 -18.05 -2.71 7.01
CA GLY A 392 -18.02 -3.02 8.45
C GLY A 392 -17.10 -2.10 9.27
N ASP A 393 -17.18 -2.25 10.59
CA ASP A 393 -16.34 -1.54 11.54
C ASP A 393 -14.94 -2.17 11.67
N GLN A 394 -14.09 -1.59 12.52
CA GLN A 394 -12.73 -2.08 12.81
C GLN A 394 -12.68 -3.51 13.38
N ASN A 395 -13.80 -4.02 13.90
CA ASN A 395 -13.96 -5.36 14.43
C ASN A 395 -14.66 -6.30 13.42
N ASN A 396 -14.79 -5.88 12.16
CA ASN A 396 -15.39 -6.64 11.07
C ASN A 396 -16.90 -6.94 11.28
N ASN A 397 -17.65 -6.03 11.90
CA ASN A 397 -19.11 -6.10 12.04
C ASN A 397 -19.80 -5.07 11.14
N LEU A 398 -20.91 -5.43 10.49
CA LEU A 398 -21.79 -4.53 9.74
C LEU A 398 -22.66 -3.67 10.64
N ARG A 399 -22.99 -4.17 11.84
CA ARG A 399 -23.90 -3.55 12.81
C ARG A 399 -25.25 -3.19 12.15
N PRO A 400 -25.97 -4.15 11.53
CA PRO A 400 -27.13 -3.84 10.67
C PRO A 400 -28.26 -3.15 11.42
N ASN A 401 -28.48 -3.51 12.69
CA ASN A 401 -29.58 -3.02 13.52
C ASN A 401 -29.28 -1.69 14.23
N ASP A 402 -28.06 -1.17 14.12
CA ASP A 402 -27.71 0.08 14.79
C ASP A 402 -28.24 1.28 14.01
N GLU A 403 -28.75 2.27 14.73
CA GLU A 403 -29.25 3.50 14.14
C GLU A 403 -28.12 4.31 13.49
N VAL A 404 -28.34 4.77 12.26
CA VAL A 404 -27.31 5.51 11.50
C VAL A 404 -27.28 6.98 11.85
N THR A 405 -26.06 7.50 11.96
CA THR A 405 -25.82 8.94 12.01
C THR A 405 -25.95 9.57 10.63
N LYS A 406 -26.15 10.88 10.59
CA LYS A 406 -26.16 11.69 9.36
C LYS A 406 -24.86 11.51 8.57
N ALA A 407 -23.71 11.44 9.24
CA ALA A 407 -22.42 11.20 8.61
C ALA A 407 -22.35 9.83 7.93
N GLU A 408 -22.79 8.77 8.60
CA GLU A 408 -22.78 7.41 8.03
C GLU A 408 -23.72 7.29 6.83
N PHE A 409 -24.94 7.82 6.92
CA PHE A 409 -25.87 7.84 5.79
C PHE A 409 -25.29 8.58 4.58
N LEU A 410 -24.75 9.79 4.79
CA LEU A 410 -24.16 10.58 3.70
C LEU A 410 -22.92 9.89 3.11
N ALA A 411 -22.13 9.18 3.91
CA ALA A 411 -21.00 8.41 3.42
C ALA A 411 -21.47 7.24 2.52
N MET A 412 -22.47 6.46 2.95
CA MET A 412 -23.06 5.39 2.14
C MET A 412 -23.66 5.95 0.84
N LEU A 413 -24.38 7.08 0.92
CA LEU A 413 -24.97 7.73 -0.26
C LEU A 413 -23.90 8.22 -1.25
N ILE A 414 -22.81 8.82 -0.77
CA ILE A 414 -21.70 9.26 -1.64
C ILE A 414 -21.10 8.06 -2.38
N ARG A 415 -20.88 6.94 -1.68
CA ARG A 415 -20.36 5.71 -2.31
C ARG A 415 -21.34 5.14 -3.34
N ALA A 416 -22.64 5.18 -3.07
CA ALA A 416 -23.68 4.69 -3.99
C ALA A 416 -23.92 5.59 -5.21
N SER A 417 -23.49 6.86 -5.16
CA SER A 417 -23.81 7.87 -6.19
C SER A 417 -22.70 8.11 -7.21
N ASP A 418 -21.57 7.36 -7.11
CA ASP A 418 -20.35 7.55 -7.91
C ASP A 418 -19.86 9.02 -7.93
N LEU A 419 -20.20 9.79 -6.89
CA LEU A 419 -19.75 11.17 -6.76
C LEU A 419 -18.25 11.19 -6.47
N GLU A 420 -17.52 12.05 -7.17
CA GLU A 420 -16.09 12.25 -6.94
C GLU A 420 -15.86 12.76 -5.51
N VAL A 421 -15.24 11.93 -4.68
CA VAL A 421 -14.92 12.30 -3.31
C VAL A 421 -13.92 13.44 -3.34
N ALA A 422 -14.33 14.59 -2.82
CA ALA A 422 -13.64 15.86 -2.95
C ALA A 422 -12.45 15.96 -1.98
N GLY A 423 -11.46 15.08 -2.09
CA GLY A 423 -10.18 15.06 -1.36
C GLY A 423 -10.10 15.92 -0.08
N LYS A 424 -9.19 16.89 -0.07
CA LYS A 424 -8.86 17.71 1.12
C LYS A 424 -10.03 18.55 1.62
N TYR A 425 -10.49 18.25 2.84
CA TYR A 425 -11.50 19.04 3.53
C TYR A 425 -11.05 20.47 3.85
N ARG A 426 -11.79 21.46 3.35
CA ARG A 426 -11.50 22.90 3.47
C ARG A 426 -12.16 23.55 4.70
N LYS A 427 -12.42 22.77 5.76
CA LYS A 427 -12.97 23.22 7.06
C LYS A 427 -14.21 24.11 6.92
N LYS A 428 -15.18 23.67 6.11
CA LYS A 428 -16.42 24.44 5.85
C LYS A 428 -17.46 24.29 6.96
N TYR A 429 -17.40 23.20 7.70
CA TYR A 429 -18.20 22.94 8.90
C TYR A 429 -17.34 23.06 10.16
N ILE A 430 -17.89 23.73 11.17
CA ILE A 430 -17.26 24.08 12.44
C ILE A 430 -17.14 22.86 13.36
N ASP A 431 -18.15 21.98 13.31
CA ASP A 431 -18.27 20.77 14.13
C ASP A 431 -17.61 19.53 13.52
N ILE A 432 -16.78 19.75 12.51
CA ILE A 432 -15.97 18.71 11.89
C ILE A 432 -14.51 19.12 12.05
N THR A 433 -13.84 18.48 13.01
CA THR A 433 -12.46 18.76 13.34
C THR A 433 -11.51 18.20 12.29
N ALA A 434 -10.33 18.83 12.19
CA ALA A 434 -9.22 18.20 11.48
C ALA A 434 -9.01 16.80 12.08
N GLY A 435 -8.95 15.81 11.20
CA GLY A 435 -8.78 14.43 11.59
C GLY A 435 -10.02 13.56 11.74
N HIS A 436 -11.24 14.11 11.68
CA HIS A 436 -12.46 13.31 11.71
C HIS A 436 -12.58 12.37 10.49
N TRP A 437 -13.00 11.11 10.67
CA TRP A 437 -13.15 10.11 9.59
C TRP A 437 -14.05 10.61 8.44
N PHE A 438 -15.07 11.40 8.80
CA PHE A 438 -16.03 11.98 7.85
C PHE A 438 -15.47 13.18 7.06
N ASN A 439 -14.21 13.59 7.22
CA ASN A 439 -13.66 14.80 6.59
C ASN A 439 -13.79 14.81 5.04
N GLY A 440 -13.36 13.73 4.37
CA GLY A 440 -13.45 13.64 2.92
C GLY A 440 -14.89 13.67 2.41
N TYR A 441 -15.76 12.94 3.09
CA TYR A 441 -17.20 12.95 2.81
C TYR A 441 -17.81 14.32 3.08
N ALA A 442 -17.45 15.02 4.16
CA ALA A 442 -17.92 16.36 4.47
C ALA A 442 -17.56 17.36 3.36
N GLN A 443 -16.36 17.28 2.80
CA GLN A 443 -15.98 18.12 1.66
C GLN A 443 -16.86 17.84 0.43
N THR A 444 -17.20 16.57 0.22
CA THR A 444 -18.05 16.10 -0.87
C THR A 444 -19.50 16.56 -0.66
N VAL A 445 -20.03 16.41 0.56
CA VAL A 445 -21.34 16.95 0.98
C VAL A 445 -21.40 18.45 0.71
N PHE A 446 -20.35 19.21 1.01
CA PHE A 446 -20.30 20.63 0.72
C PHE A 446 -20.23 20.92 -0.79
N LYS A 447 -19.39 20.20 -1.54
CA LYS A 447 -19.20 20.36 -3.01
C LYS A 447 -20.52 20.14 -3.76
N TYR A 448 -21.24 19.08 -3.42
CA TYR A 448 -22.48 18.67 -4.10
C TYR A 448 -23.76 19.16 -3.39
N GLY A 449 -23.64 19.82 -2.24
CA GLY A 449 -24.76 20.36 -1.50
C GLY A 449 -25.71 19.30 -0.95
N LEU A 450 -25.18 18.13 -0.55
CA LEU A 450 -25.96 16.96 -0.13
C LEU A 450 -26.67 17.13 1.22
N ALA A 451 -26.26 18.11 2.01
CA ALA A 451 -26.92 18.44 3.28
C ALA A 451 -26.95 19.94 3.50
N ALA A 452 -28.06 20.42 4.06
CA ALA A 452 -28.15 21.77 4.58
C ALA A 452 -27.23 21.96 5.79
N HIS A 453 -26.74 23.18 5.98
CA HIS A 453 -25.93 23.53 7.13
C HIS A 453 -26.38 24.85 7.75
N GLU A 454 -26.40 24.91 9.07
CA GLU A 454 -26.86 26.08 9.81
C GLU A 454 -25.68 26.74 10.50
N LYS A 455 -25.40 28.02 10.17
CA LYS A 455 -24.29 28.78 10.77
C LYS A 455 -22.93 28.05 10.71
N GLY A 456 -22.74 27.18 9.71
CA GLY A 456 -21.53 26.38 9.54
C GLY A 456 -21.52 25.06 10.32
N TYR A 457 -22.63 24.57 10.86
CA TYR A 457 -22.72 23.26 11.53
C TYR A 457 -23.41 22.23 10.63
N LEU A 458 -22.89 21.01 10.58
CA LEU A 458 -23.49 19.88 9.85
C LEU A 458 -24.27 18.92 10.77
N TYR A 459 -23.85 18.82 12.04
CA TYR A 459 -24.28 17.86 13.04
C TYR A 459 -24.08 16.41 12.57
N PRO A 460 -22.83 15.97 12.34
CA PRO A 460 -22.52 14.68 11.72
C PRO A 460 -23.03 13.48 12.54
N ASN A 461 -23.00 13.59 13.87
CA ASN A 461 -23.39 12.51 14.80
C ASN A 461 -24.89 12.52 15.15
N ALA A 462 -25.67 13.47 14.61
CA ALA A 462 -27.11 13.46 14.80
C ALA A 462 -27.75 12.34 13.97
N HIS A 463 -28.85 11.77 14.46
CA HIS A 463 -29.68 10.82 13.70
C HIS A 463 -30.22 11.48 12.43
N ILE A 464 -30.38 10.67 11.38
CA ILE A 464 -30.92 11.16 10.12
C ILE A 464 -32.45 11.09 10.10
N THR A 465 -33.08 12.17 9.62
CA THR A 465 -34.54 12.24 9.45
C THR A 465 -34.93 12.00 7.99
N SER A 466 -36.19 11.62 7.76
CA SER A 466 -36.73 11.38 6.41
C SER A 466 -36.55 12.57 5.47
N ASP A 467 -36.80 13.79 5.94
CA ASP A 467 -36.64 15.02 5.13
C ASP A 467 -35.18 15.25 4.71
N ILE A 468 -34.22 14.97 5.60
CA ILE A 468 -32.79 15.11 5.30
C ILE A 468 -32.35 14.02 4.32
N ALA A 469 -32.79 12.77 4.52
CA ALA A 469 -32.49 11.67 3.63
C ALA A 469 -33.05 11.90 2.22
N GLN A 470 -34.33 12.30 2.11
CA GLN A 470 -34.97 12.68 0.84
C GLN A 470 -34.19 13.78 0.12
N TYR A 471 -33.82 14.85 0.83
CA TYR A 471 -33.06 15.95 0.26
C TYR A 471 -31.71 15.47 -0.28
N ALA A 472 -30.99 14.66 0.50
CA ALA A 472 -29.68 14.14 0.11
C ALA A 472 -29.77 13.22 -1.12
N LEU A 473 -30.73 12.28 -1.14
CA LEU A 473 -30.99 11.37 -2.26
C LEU A 473 -31.30 12.13 -3.54
N SER A 474 -32.22 13.10 -3.48
CA SER A 474 -32.57 13.96 -4.61
C SER A 474 -31.38 14.74 -5.15
N LYS A 475 -30.48 15.20 -4.27
CA LYS A 475 -29.26 15.92 -4.67
C LYS A 475 -28.21 14.99 -5.28
N ALA A 476 -27.94 13.85 -4.66
CA ALA A 476 -26.91 12.92 -5.11
C ALA A 476 -27.23 12.30 -6.48
N PHE A 477 -28.51 12.04 -6.75
CA PHE A 477 -28.96 11.40 -7.98
C PHE A 477 -29.64 12.36 -8.99
N GLU A 478 -29.65 13.66 -8.71
CA GLU A 478 -30.29 14.69 -9.55
C GLU A 478 -31.77 14.35 -9.89
N SER A 479 -32.49 13.79 -8.92
CA SER A 479 -33.87 13.29 -9.10
C SER A 479 -34.87 14.03 -8.23
N GLN A 480 -36.11 14.14 -8.71
CA GLN A 480 -37.26 14.70 -7.99
C GLN A 480 -38.22 13.61 -7.49
N VAL A 481 -37.87 12.33 -7.63
CA VAL A 481 -38.67 11.23 -7.09
C VAL A 481 -38.75 11.36 -5.57
N SER A 482 -39.97 11.31 -5.05
CA SER A 482 -40.25 11.33 -3.61
C SER A 482 -40.21 9.91 -3.06
N LEU A 483 -39.83 9.77 -1.78
CA LEU A 483 -39.90 8.49 -1.07
C LEU A 483 -41.33 7.93 -1.14
N ASP A 484 -41.43 6.64 -1.44
CA ASP A 484 -42.70 5.93 -1.37
C ASP A 484 -43.09 5.62 0.10
N GLU A 485 -44.26 5.02 0.30
CA GLU A 485 -44.74 4.72 1.65
C GLU A 485 -43.84 3.72 2.39
N LYS A 486 -43.27 2.73 1.69
CA LYS A 486 -42.39 1.73 2.31
C LYS A 486 -41.03 2.33 2.68
N GLN A 487 -40.53 3.26 1.88
CA GLN A 487 -39.32 4.04 2.16
C GLN A 487 -39.50 5.05 3.29
N LYS A 488 -40.73 5.50 3.57
CA LYS A 488 -41.01 6.35 4.73
C LYS A 488 -41.13 5.57 6.03
N THR A 489 -41.64 4.33 5.98
CA THR A 489 -41.88 3.53 7.19
C THR A 489 -40.59 3.15 7.93
N VAL A 490 -39.45 3.07 7.25
CA VAL A 490 -38.15 2.76 7.89
C VAL A 490 -37.66 3.84 8.86
N PHE A 491 -38.31 5.01 8.91
CA PHE A 491 -37.99 6.06 9.89
C PHE A 491 -38.84 5.99 11.16
N ALA A 492 -39.75 5.02 11.30
CA ALA A 492 -40.72 4.97 12.39
C ALA A 492 -40.06 4.86 13.78
N ASP A 493 -39.00 4.05 13.89
CA ASP A 493 -38.30 3.75 15.15
C ASP A 493 -36.82 4.22 15.13
N GLY A 494 -36.50 5.16 14.24
CA GLY A 494 -35.11 5.52 13.90
C GLY A 494 -34.57 4.64 12.78
N LEU A 495 -33.76 5.22 11.89
CA LEU A 495 -33.29 4.52 10.69
C LEU A 495 -32.11 3.61 11.04
N SER A 496 -32.31 2.29 11.02
CA SER A 496 -31.21 1.33 11.17
C SER A 496 -30.30 1.31 9.94
N ARG A 497 -29.13 0.67 10.05
CA ARG A 497 -28.14 0.62 8.97
C ARG A 497 -28.59 -0.24 7.79
N GLU A 498 -29.26 -1.37 8.04
CA GLU A 498 -29.84 -2.19 6.96
C GLU A 498 -30.98 -1.47 6.24
N GLU A 499 -31.81 -0.73 6.99
CA GLU A 499 -32.87 0.11 6.42
C GLU A 499 -32.33 1.28 5.61
N ALA A 500 -31.23 1.91 6.05
CA ALA A 500 -30.56 2.96 5.30
C ALA A 500 -30.05 2.46 3.94
N ILE A 501 -29.52 1.24 3.90
CA ILE A 501 -29.09 0.59 2.66
C ILE A 501 -30.28 0.28 1.74
N TYR A 502 -31.33 -0.31 2.30
CA TYR A 502 -32.58 -0.52 1.58
C TYR A 502 -33.10 0.80 0.99
N LEU A 503 -33.11 1.88 1.77
CA LEU A 503 -33.58 3.19 1.34
C LEU A 503 -32.77 3.73 0.16
N ILE A 504 -31.44 3.68 0.22
CA ILE A 504 -30.57 4.17 -0.85
C ILE A 504 -30.77 3.35 -2.14
N LEU A 505 -30.70 2.03 -2.04
CA LEU A 505 -30.75 1.15 -3.22
C LEU A 505 -32.15 1.07 -3.85
N SER A 506 -33.21 1.01 -3.05
CA SER A 506 -34.58 1.05 -3.57
C SER A 506 -34.90 2.42 -4.21
N TYR A 507 -34.31 3.51 -3.72
CA TYR A 507 -34.42 4.81 -4.37
C TYR A 507 -33.72 4.83 -5.74
N MET A 508 -32.53 4.23 -5.85
CA MET A 508 -31.83 4.05 -7.13
C MET A 508 -32.67 3.23 -8.11
N GLU A 509 -33.26 2.13 -7.66
CA GLU A 509 -34.15 1.31 -8.46
C GLU A 509 -35.36 2.10 -8.98
N ALA A 510 -35.98 2.91 -8.11
CA ALA A 510 -37.12 3.75 -8.47
C ALA A 510 -36.81 4.81 -9.54
N ILE A 511 -35.54 5.22 -9.67
CA ILE A 511 -35.08 6.16 -10.70
C ILE A 511 -34.41 5.47 -11.90
N GLY A 512 -34.37 4.14 -11.92
CA GLY A 512 -33.78 3.33 -13.00
C GLY A 512 -32.25 3.32 -13.00
N ARG A 513 -31.62 3.38 -11.83
CA ARG A 513 -30.17 3.27 -11.63
C ARG A 513 -29.75 1.96 -10.99
#